data_AF-I3IFH9-F1
#
_entry.id   AF-I3IFH9-F1
#
_cell.length_a   1.000
_cell.length_b   1.000
_cell.length_c   1.000
_cell.angle_alpha   90.00
_cell.angle_beta   90.00
_cell.angle_gamma   90.00
#
_symmetry.space_group_name_H-M   'P 1'
#
loop_
_entity.id
_entity.type
_entity.pdbx_description
1 polymer ?
#
loop_
_entity_poly.entity_id
_entity_poly.type
_entity_poly.pdbx_seq_one_letter_code
_entity_poly.pdbx_strand_id
1 'polypeptide(L)'
;MAGLFLLMAIWGQLVAGNAWAQSAAPATAGQVESLKESVLTLNRDLLILEEELLYPASTQIAVYVSMDLGQYFALDAIKLEINNQLVASELYTDKQTNALFRGGVQRLYIGNLKSGEHEISAFFTGRGPQQDYKRGAKITINKNQEPVVLELKIVDSTAQLQPEFSIKQWQM
;
A
#
# COMPACT_ATOMS: atom_id res chain seq x y z
N MET A 1 -56.78 -15.44 -65.90
CA MET A 1 -55.48 -14.72 -66.01
C MET A 1 -55.71 -13.27 -65.58
N ALA A 2 -54.74 -12.69 -64.85
CA ALA A 2 -54.76 -11.51 -63.97
C ALA A 2 -54.98 -11.93 -62.49
N GLY A 3 -54.01 -11.93 -61.56
CA GLY A 3 -52.83 -11.06 -61.36
C GLY A 3 -53.32 -9.73 -60.75
N LEU A 4 -52.92 -9.21 -59.59
CA LEU A 4 -51.86 -9.43 -58.60
C LEU A 4 -52.21 -8.51 -57.38
N PHE A 5 -51.49 -8.66 -56.25
CA PHE A 5 -51.33 -7.76 -55.07
C PHE A 5 -52.18 -8.07 -53.81
N LEU A 6 -51.63 -8.73 -52.77
CA LEU A 6 -50.79 -8.23 -51.64
C LEU A 6 -51.52 -7.28 -50.66
N LEU A 7 -51.91 -7.77 -49.47
CA LEU A 7 -51.22 -7.49 -48.19
C LEU A 7 -52.00 -8.01 -46.96
N MET A 8 -51.20 -8.47 -46.00
CA MET A 8 -51.47 -9.06 -44.68
C MET A 8 -52.47 -8.31 -43.78
N ALA A 9 -53.24 -9.09 -43.00
CA ALA A 9 -53.39 -8.91 -41.55
C ALA A 9 -54.00 -10.18 -40.90
N ILE A 10 -53.16 -11.15 -40.54
CA ILE A 10 -53.54 -12.28 -39.69
C ILE A 10 -53.47 -11.80 -38.24
N TRP A 11 -54.60 -11.67 -37.57
CA TRP A 11 -54.65 -11.43 -36.13
C TRP A 11 -54.21 -12.71 -35.40
N GLY A 12 -53.05 -12.62 -34.75
CA GLY A 12 -52.43 -13.68 -33.97
C GLY A 12 -53.22 -14.02 -32.71
N GLN A 13 -53.26 -15.31 -32.42
CA GLN A 13 -53.98 -15.95 -31.33
C GLN A 13 -53.45 -15.56 -29.94
N LEU A 14 -54.38 -15.62 -28.98
CA LEU A 14 -54.21 -15.47 -27.55
C LEU A 14 -53.11 -16.36 -26.96
N VAL A 15 -52.37 -15.73 -26.06
CA VAL A 15 -51.36 -16.24 -25.14
C VAL A 15 -51.95 -17.32 -24.23
N ALA A 16 -51.34 -18.52 -24.22
CA ALA A 16 -51.44 -19.48 -23.13
C ALA A 16 -50.03 -19.73 -22.58
N GLY A 17 -49.59 -18.84 -21.69
CA GLY A 17 -48.38 -19.03 -20.90
C GLY A 17 -48.71 -19.89 -19.69
N ASN A 18 -48.39 -21.18 -19.73
CA ASN A 18 -48.47 -22.03 -18.55
C ASN A 18 -47.06 -22.26 -17.97
N ALA A 19 -46.87 -21.54 -16.85
CA ALA A 19 -46.39 -22.06 -15.58
C ALA A 19 -45.07 -22.84 -15.59
N TRP A 20 -43.96 -22.13 -15.35
CA TRP A 20 -43.00 -22.50 -14.29
C TRP A 20 -42.90 -21.32 -13.31
N ALA A 21 -43.93 -21.15 -12.48
CA ALA A 21 -43.79 -20.35 -11.26
C ALA A 21 -43.12 -21.26 -10.22
N GLN A 22 -41.80 -21.19 -10.12
CA GLN A 22 -41.04 -21.78 -9.02
C GLN A 22 -41.62 -21.17 -7.73
N SER A 23 -42.42 -21.95 -7.00
CA SER A 23 -43.06 -21.47 -5.78
C SER A 23 -41.99 -21.33 -4.71
N ALA A 24 -41.47 -20.11 -4.53
CA ALA A 24 -40.77 -19.77 -3.30
C ALA A 24 -41.82 -19.89 -2.18
N ALA A 25 -41.70 -20.94 -1.35
CA ALA A 25 -42.56 -21.11 -0.19
C ALA A 25 -42.50 -19.82 0.67
N PRO A 26 -43.63 -19.35 1.22
CA PRO A 26 -43.63 -18.16 2.06
C PRO A 26 -42.67 -18.39 3.23
N ALA A 27 -41.67 -17.52 3.35
CA ALA A 27 -40.71 -17.59 4.46
C ALA A 27 -41.48 -17.59 5.77
N THR A 28 -41.17 -18.55 6.66
CA THR A 28 -41.82 -18.61 7.96
C THR A 28 -41.44 -17.38 8.79
N ALA A 29 -42.28 -16.97 9.73
CA ALA A 29 -42.00 -15.80 10.57
C ALA A 29 -40.62 -15.88 11.26
N GLY A 30 -40.18 -17.09 11.63
CA GLY A 30 -38.84 -17.34 12.17
C GLY A 30 -37.69 -17.14 11.18
N GLN A 31 -37.89 -17.46 9.89
CA GLN A 31 -36.90 -17.18 8.84
C GLN A 31 -36.78 -15.68 8.56
N VAL A 32 -37.89 -14.95 8.61
CA VAL A 32 -37.88 -13.48 8.45
C VAL A 32 -37.16 -12.82 9.62
N GLU A 33 -37.38 -13.30 10.85
CA GLU A 33 -36.74 -12.75 12.04
C GLU A 33 -35.24 -13.03 12.07
N SER A 34 -34.81 -14.25 11.72
CA SER A 34 -33.37 -14.58 11.64
C SER A 34 -32.63 -13.81 10.53
N LEU A 35 -33.31 -13.52 9.41
CA LEU A 35 -32.77 -12.68 8.36
C LEU A 35 -32.56 -11.24 8.85
N LYS A 36 -33.51 -10.68 9.61
CA LYS A 36 -33.34 -9.33 10.20
C LYS A 36 -32.19 -9.28 11.18
N GLU A 37 -32.08 -10.28 12.07
CA GLU A 37 -30.95 -10.36 13.01
C GLU A 37 -29.61 -10.45 12.26
N SER A 38 -29.54 -11.23 11.19
CA SER A 38 -28.34 -11.36 10.35
C SER A 38 -27.98 -10.05 9.66
N VAL A 39 -28.96 -9.33 9.11
CA VAL A 39 -28.75 -8.02 8.48
C VAL A 39 -28.30 -6.97 9.52
N LEU A 40 -28.89 -6.99 10.71
CA LEU A 40 -28.50 -6.09 11.79
C LEU A 40 -27.06 -6.37 12.26
N THR A 41 -26.70 -7.65 12.37
CA THR A 41 -25.34 -8.10 12.71
C THR A 41 -24.35 -7.65 11.63
N LEU A 42 -24.64 -7.90 10.35
CA LEU A 42 -23.79 -7.47 9.25
C LEU A 42 -23.58 -5.95 9.21
N ASN A 43 -24.64 -5.16 9.43
CA ASN A 43 -24.53 -3.70 9.45
C ASN A 43 -23.66 -3.22 10.62
N ARG A 44 -23.75 -3.87 11.79
CA ARG A 44 -22.87 -3.57 12.93
C ARG A 44 -21.43 -3.96 12.64
N ASP A 45 -21.20 -5.12 12.04
CA ASP A 45 -19.86 -5.58 11.66
C ASP A 45 -19.25 -4.67 10.59
N LEU A 46 -20.04 -4.22 9.61
CA LEU A 46 -19.63 -3.22 8.62
C LEU A 46 -19.29 -1.88 9.27
N LEU A 47 -20.08 -1.42 10.23
CA LEU A 47 -19.83 -0.17 10.94
C LEU A 47 -18.55 -0.24 11.79
N ILE A 48 -18.32 -1.37 12.46
CA ILE A 48 -17.07 -1.62 13.21
C ILE A 48 -15.88 -1.67 12.25
N LEU A 49 -16.02 -2.34 11.11
CA LEU A 49 -14.96 -2.42 10.10
C LEU A 49 -14.66 -1.06 9.46
N GLU A 50 -15.69 -0.25 9.19
CA GLU A 50 -15.52 1.14 8.74
C GLU A 50 -14.81 1.98 9.81
N GLU A 51 -15.19 1.86 11.08
CA GLU A 51 -14.56 2.59 12.17
C GLU A 51 -13.09 2.17 12.37
N GLU A 52 -12.76 0.88 12.28
CA GLU A 52 -11.37 0.37 12.30
C GLU A 52 -10.55 0.86 11.10
N LEU A 53 -11.15 0.95 9.91
CA LEU A 53 -10.50 1.53 8.72
C LEU A 53 -10.29 3.04 8.84
N LEU A 54 -11.19 3.74 9.54
CA LEU A 54 -11.12 5.18 9.76
C LEU A 54 -10.18 5.57 10.91
N TYR A 55 -10.03 4.72 11.93
CA TYR A 55 -9.21 4.98 13.13
C TYR A 55 -8.32 3.78 13.55
N PRO A 56 -7.42 3.29 12.69
CA PRO A 56 -6.59 2.13 12.99
C PRO A 56 -5.62 2.39 14.16
N ALA A 57 -5.42 1.37 15.01
CA ALA A 57 -4.65 1.45 16.26
C ALA A 57 -3.16 1.83 16.11
N SER A 58 -2.56 1.73 14.91
CA SER A 58 -1.42 2.55 14.51
C SER A 58 -1.08 2.37 13.03
N THR A 59 -1.39 3.36 12.18
CA THR A 59 -0.90 3.38 10.78
C THR A 59 0.52 3.88 10.64
N GLN A 60 1.23 4.08 11.75
CA GLN A 60 2.47 4.81 11.72
C GLN A 60 3.58 4.04 11.01
N ILE A 61 4.33 4.76 10.18
CA ILE A 61 5.62 4.36 9.66
C ILE A 61 6.65 5.40 10.10
N ALA A 62 7.81 4.93 10.54
CA ALA A 62 8.97 5.78 10.80
C ALA A 62 10.17 5.24 10.03
N VAL A 63 10.88 6.14 9.35
CA VAL A 63 12.07 5.83 8.58
C VAL A 63 13.25 6.58 9.17
N TYR A 64 14.26 5.81 9.57
CA TYR A 64 15.50 6.30 10.15
C TYR A 64 16.66 6.11 9.19
N VAL A 65 17.67 6.97 9.30
CA VAL A 65 18.92 6.89 8.55
C VAL A 65 20.05 6.63 9.54
N SER A 66 20.83 5.60 9.27
CA SER A 66 22.06 5.28 10.00
C SER A 66 23.21 5.07 9.02
N MET A 67 24.41 5.40 9.49
CA MET A 67 25.59 5.44 8.65
C MET A 67 26.81 4.97 9.43
N ASP A 68 27.61 4.09 8.83
CA ASP A 68 28.90 3.64 9.36
C ASP A 68 29.92 3.73 8.22
N LEU A 69 30.56 4.90 8.07
CA LEU A 69 31.33 5.28 6.88
C LEU A 69 32.63 6.02 7.20
N GLY A 70 33.78 5.44 6.87
CA GLY A 70 35.07 6.08 7.11
C GLY A 70 35.83 6.51 5.86
N GLN A 71 35.53 5.95 4.67
CA GLN A 71 36.46 6.05 3.54
C GLN A 71 35.82 6.16 2.15
N TYR A 72 34.66 5.54 1.85
CA TYR A 72 34.24 5.34 0.45
C TYR A 72 32.99 6.10 0.00
N PHE A 73 32.30 6.81 0.90
CA PHE A 73 31.11 7.59 0.54
C PHE A 73 30.88 8.78 1.46
N ALA A 74 30.70 9.96 0.86
CA ALA A 74 30.25 11.17 1.51
C ALA A 74 28.80 11.45 1.09
N LEU A 75 27.87 11.32 2.03
CA LEU A 75 26.45 11.53 1.78
C LEU A 75 26.16 13.01 1.49
N ASP A 76 25.53 13.30 0.36
CA ASP A 76 25.08 14.66 0.03
C ASP A 76 23.54 14.78 0.18
N ALA A 77 22.78 13.78 -0.28
CA ALA A 77 21.31 13.84 -0.25
C ALA A 77 20.65 12.46 -0.13
N ILE A 78 19.47 12.43 0.49
CA ILE A 78 18.57 11.27 0.50
C ILE A 78 17.20 11.70 0.01
N LYS A 79 16.63 10.93 -0.92
CA LYS A 79 15.21 11.00 -1.29
C LYS A 79 14.52 9.71 -0.87
N LEU A 80 13.35 9.84 -0.26
CA LEU A 80 12.51 8.74 0.16
C LEU A 80 11.18 8.81 -0.60
N GLU A 81 10.83 7.70 -1.22
CA GLU A 81 9.58 7.49 -1.90
C GLU A 81 8.81 6.33 -1.27
N ILE A 82 7.49 6.50 -1.18
CA ILE A 82 6.55 5.44 -0.82
C ILE A 82 5.58 5.33 -1.99
N ASN A 83 5.45 4.14 -2.59
CA ASN A 83 4.62 3.90 -3.77
C ASN A 83 4.90 4.91 -4.90
N ASN A 84 6.18 5.17 -5.18
CA ASN A 84 6.65 6.17 -6.17
C ASN A 84 6.22 7.62 -5.89
N GLN A 85 5.75 7.92 -4.68
CA GLN A 85 5.46 9.28 -4.23
C GLN A 85 6.57 9.78 -3.33
N LEU A 86 7.15 10.94 -3.65
CA LEU A 86 8.19 11.58 -2.82
C LEU A 86 7.59 12.02 -1.48
N VAL A 87 8.06 11.43 -0.38
CA VAL A 87 7.61 11.74 0.98
C VAL A 87 8.66 12.48 1.80
N ALA A 88 9.94 12.34 1.47
CA ALA A 88 11.01 13.12 2.09
C ALA A 88 12.19 13.34 1.11
N SER A 89 12.85 14.48 1.22
CA SER A 89 14.07 14.80 0.48
C SER A 89 14.95 15.69 1.35
N GLU A 90 16.11 15.20 1.77
CA GLU A 90 17.02 15.90 2.67
C GLU A 90 18.37 16.13 2.00
N LEU A 91 18.92 17.33 2.17
CA LEU A 91 20.31 17.66 1.84
C LEU A 91 21.13 17.70 3.13
N TYR A 92 22.29 17.07 3.11
CA TYR A 92 23.11 16.91 4.29
C TYR A 92 24.26 17.92 4.29
N THR A 93 24.46 18.55 5.44
CA THR A 93 25.66 19.33 5.74
C THR A 93 26.78 18.43 6.27
N ASP A 94 28.03 18.88 6.17
CA ASP A 94 29.18 18.19 6.76
C ASP A 94 28.99 17.91 8.26
N LYS A 95 28.29 18.78 8.98
CA LYS A 95 28.02 18.56 10.41
C LYS A 95 27.04 17.41 10.64
N GLN A 96 26.01 17.28 9.81
CA GLN A 96 25.02 16.22 9.89
C GLN A 96 25.62 14.87 9.47
N THR A 97 26.37 14.83 8.38
CA THR A 97 27.05 13.60 7.94
C THR A 97 28.05 13.12 8.98
N ASN A 98 28.83 14.03 9.58
CA ASN A 98 29.74 13.70 10.67
C ASN A 98 29.01 13.18 11.92
N ALA A 99 27.79 13.65 12.20
CA ALA A 99 26.99 13.15 13.32
C ALA A 99 26.50 11.72 13.04
N LEU A 100 26.00 11.46 11.83
CA LEU A 100 25.60 10.12 11.39
C LEU A 100 26.77 9.15 11.45
N PHE A 101 27.95 9.56 10.97
CA PHE A 101 29.16 8.72 10.98
C PHE A 101 29.55 8.26 12.40
N ARG A 102 29.37 9.12 13.40
CA ARG A 102 29.67 8.77 14.81
C ARG A 102 28.58 7.90 15.47
N GLY A 103 27.76 7.22 14.68
CA GLY A 103 26.65 6.40 15.16
C GLY A 103 25.38 7.21 15.47
N GLY A 104 25.28 8.44 14.99
CA GLY A 104 24.04 9.20 15.05
C GLY A 104 22.96 8.54 14.19
N VAL A 105 21.72 8.61 14.66
CA VAL A 105 20.55 8.13 13.91
C VAL A 105 19.64 9.32 13.65
N GLN A 106 19.29 9.56 12.39
CA GLN A 106 18.33 10.60 12.03
C GLN A 106 16.97 9.99 11.75
N ARG A 107 15.90 10.58 12.29
CA ARG A 107 14.55 10.31 11.82
C ARG A 107 14.31 11.11 10.54
N LEU A 108 14.33 10.44 9.40
CA LEU A 108 14.14 11.06 8.08
C LEU A 108 12.67 11.33 7.79
N TYR A 109 11.79 10.40 8.15
CA TYR A 109 10.37 10.51 7.88
C TYR A 109 9.56 9.85 9.00
N ILE A 110 8.42 10.46 9.31
CA ILE A 110 7.38 9.86 10.14
C ILE A 110 6.04 10.22 9.52
N GLY A 111 5.18 9.23 9.36
CA GLY A 111 3.89 9.44 8.73
C GLY A 111 2.97 8.25 8.93
N ASN A 112 1.84 8.28 8.24
CA ASN A 112 0.86 7.21 8.27
C ASN A 112 0.86 6.47 6.93
N LEU A 113 0.73 5.16 7.02
CA LEU A 113 0.68 4.24 5.90
C LEU A 113 -0.54 3.33 6.09
N LYS A 114 -1.36 3.22 5.04
CA LYS A 114 -2.56 2.37 5.08
C LYS A 114 -2.16 0.90 5.25
N SER A 115 -3.10 0.06 5.67
CA SER A 115 -2.88 -1.38 5.66
C SER A 115 -2.73 -1.89 4.22
N GLY A 116 -1.88 -2.89 4.03
CA GLY A 116 -1.63 -3.52 2.72
C GLY A 116 -0.18 -3.42 2.26
N GLU A 117 0.04 -3.77 1.00
CA GLU A 117 1.37 -3.78 0.41
C GLU A 117 1.84 -2.37 0.01
N HIS A 118 3.06 -2.03 0.42
CA HIS A 118 3.68 -0.75 0.11
C HIS A 118 5.12 -0.94 -0.33
N GLU A 119 5.48 -0.23 -1.39
CA GLU A 119 6.83 -0.16 -1.90
C GLU A 119 7.54 1.05 -1.28
N ILE A 120 8.71 0.81 -0.70
CA ILE A 120 9.56 1.85 -0.13
C ILE A 120 10.84 1.91 -0.96
N SER A 121 11.13 3.07 -1.52
CA SER A 121 12.33 3.31 -2.32
C SER A 121 13.11 4.47 -1.72
N ALA A 122 14.42 4.28 -1.52
CA ALA A 122 15.32 5.32 -1.05
C ALA A 122 16.44 5.53 -2.06
N PHE A 123 16.71 6.78 -2.41
CA PHE A 123 17.78 7.17 -3.33
C PHE A 123 18.82 7.99 -2.58
N PHE A 124 20.05 7.50 -2.61
CA PHE A 124 21.21 8.08 -1.97
C PHE A 124 22.07 8.74 -3.04
N THR A 125 22.38 10.02 -2.84
CA THR A 125 23.33 10.76 -3.66
C THR A 125 24.50 11.20 -2.79
N GLY A 126 25.71 11.07 -3.31
CA GLY A 126 26.90 11.49 -2.59
C GLY A 126 28.15 11.36 -3.44
N ARG A 127 29.29 11.67 -2.84
CA ARG A 127 30.60 11.64 -3.50
C ARG A 127 31.44 10.47 -3.01
N GLY A 128 32.07 9.77 -3.94
CA GLY A 128 33.04 8.71 -3.67
C GLY A 128 34.47 9.16 -3.92
N PRO A 129 35.49 8.36 -3.54
CA PRO A 129 36.88 8.66 -3.83
C PRO A 129 37.21 8.77 -5.33
N GLN A 130 36.49 8.04 -6.18
CA GLN A 130 36.74 8.00 -7.63
C GLN A 130 35.62 8.64 -8.47
N GLN A 131 34.38 8.57 -8.02
CA GLN A 131 33.22 9.09 -8.75
C GLN A 131 32.06 9.42 -7.82
N ASP A 132 31.12 10.22 -8.32
CA ASP A 132 29.85 10.47 -7.64
C ASP A 132 28.98 9.21 -7.65
N TYR A 133 28.26 9.00 -6.54
CA TYR A 133 27.34 7.89 -6.35
C TYR A 133 25.90 8.39 -6.42
N LYS A 134 25.10 7.65 -7.19
CA LYS A 134 23.63 7.69 -7.15
C LYS A 134 23.16 6.25 -7.08
N ARG A 135 22.59 5.85 -5.95
CA ARG A 135 22.16 4.47 -5.69
C ARG A 135 20.77 4.45 -5.10
N GLY A 136 19.97 3.48 -5.53
CA GLY A 136 18.64 3.22 -4.98
C GLY A 136 18.65 1.94 -4.16
N ALA A 137 17.91 1.91 -3.07
CA ALA A 137 17.51 0.69 -2.38
C ALA A 137 15.99 0.64 -2.32
N LYS A 138 15.42 -0.56 -2.39
CA LYS A 138 13.97 -0.77 -2.44
C LYS A 138 13.59 -1.98 -1.61
N ILE A 139 12.46 -1.89 -0.93
CA ILE A 139 11.83 -2.99 -0.21
C ILE A 139 10.31 -2.89 -0.36
N THR A 140 9.65 -4.03 -0.44
CA THR A 140 8.20 -4.12 -0.33
C THR A 140 7.86 -4.60 1.07
N ILE A 141 6.98 -3.86 1.76
CA ILE A 141 6.49 -4.21 3.09
C ILE A 141 4.98 -4.47 3.03
N ASN A 142 4.50 -5.35 3.90
CA ASN A 142 3.06 -5.51 4.13
C ASN A 142 2.71 -4.85 5.47
N LYS A 143 1.99 -3.73 5.41
CA LYS A 143 1.60 -2.95 6.58
C LYS A 143 0.35 -3.57 7.20
N ASN A 144 0.49 -3.99 8.45
CA ASN A 144 -0.60 -4.48 9.29
C ASN A 144 -1.04 -3.36 10.26
N GLN A 145 -1.68 -3.71 11.38
CA GLN A 145 -2.11 -2.74 12.40
C GLN A 145 -0.96 -2.20 13.27
N GLU A 146 0.19 -2.87 13.29
CA GLU A 146 1.37 -2.50 14.09
C GLU A 146 2.23 -1.42 13.42
N PRO A 147 2.91 -0.54 14.18
CA PRO A 147 3.81 0.45 13.59
C PRO A 147 4.95 -0.22 12.84
N VAL A 148 5.34 0.35 11.70
CA VAL A 148 6.50 -0.14 10.95
C VAL A 148 7.67 0.82 11.13
N VAL A 149 8.82 0.28 11.50
CA VAL A 149 10.06 1.04 11.57
C VAL A 149 11.04 0.51 10.53
N LEU A 150 11.52 1.41 9.69
CA LEU A 150 12.52 1.13 8.67
C LEU A 150 13.81 1.88 8.96
N GLU A 151 14.91 1.22 8.69
CA GLU A 151 16.25 1.77 8.74
C GLU A 151 16.85 1.77 7.35
N LEU A 152 17.19 2.96 6.87
CA LEU A 152 18.04 3.19 5.72
C LEU A 152 19.48 3.11 6.19
N LYS A 153 20.10 1.95 5.95
CA LYS A 153 21.45 1.64 6.42
C LYS A 153 22.45 1.81 5.30
N ILE A 154 23.45 2.65 5.56
CA ILE A 154 24.58 2.93 4.66
C ILE A 154 25.87 2.45 5.33
N VAL A 155 26.59 1.52 4.70
CA VAL A 155 27.82 0.91 5.26
C VAL A 155 28.92 0.80 4.22
N ASP A 156 30.18 0.92 4.64
CA ASP A 156 31.33 0.63 3.78
C ASP A 156 31.63 -0.87 3.73
N SER A 157 31.67 -1.44 2.52
CA SER A 157 32.09 -2.83 2.29
C SER A 157 33.60 -2.88 2.10
N THR A 158 34.34 -3.34 3.11
CA THR A 158 35.80 -3.48 3.03
C THR A 158 36.24 -4.51 1.98
N ALA A 159 35.40 -5.51 1.71
CA ALA A 159 35.66 -6.52 0.70
C ALA A 159 35.53 -5.97 -0.73
N GLN A 160 34.57 -5.08 -0.96
CA GLN A 160 34.26 -4.54 -2.28
C GLN A 160 34.84 -3.13 -2.50
N LEU A 161 35.39 -2.52 -1.45
CA LEU A 161 35.92 -1.15 -1.43
C LEU A 161 34.90 -0.11 -1.95
N GLN A 162 33.63 -0.30 -1.59
CA GLN A 162 32.53 0.55 -2.01
C GLN A 162 31.42 0.61 -0.94
N PRO A 163 30.58 1.66 -0.93
CA PRO A 163 29.41 1.74 -0.05
C PRO A 163 28.31 0.75 -0.48
N GLU A 164 27.64 0.17 0.51
CA GLU A 164 26.43 -0.63 0.37
C GLU A 164 25.22 0.11 1.00
N PHE A 165 24.08 0.02 0.33
CA PHE A 165 22.84 0.70 0.70
C PHE A 165 21.74 -0.35 0.89
N SER A 166 21.11 -0.37 2.05
CA SER A 166 20.03 -1.32 2.35
C SER A 166 18.90 -0.67 3.12
N ILE A 167 17.69 -1.23 2.95
CA ILE A 167 16.54 -0.88 3.78
C ILE A 167 16.25 -2.11 4.65
N LYS A 168 16.27 -1.93 5.97
CA LYS A 168 15.94 -2.98 6.93
C LYS A 168 14.68 -2.61 7.68
N GLN A 169 13.74 -3.54 7.76
CA GLN A 169 12.62 -3.44 8.69
C GLN A 169 13.08 -3.95 10.06
N TRP A 170 12.86 -3.16 11.11
CA TRP A 170 13.10 -3.62 12.46
C TRP A 170 11.95 -4.54 12.89
N GLN A 171 12.29 -5.69 13.44
CA GLN A 171 11.33 -6.54 14.14
C GLN A 171 11.16 -5.96 15.54
N MET A 172 9.94 -5.56 15.90
CA MET A 172 9.58 -5.20 17.27
C MET A 172 9.19 -6.46 18.05
#